data_AF-A0A1U7I6Q0-F1
#
_entry.id   AF-A0A1U7I6Q0-F1
#
_cell.length_a   1.000
_cell.length_b   1.000
_cell.length_c   1.000
_cell.angle_alpha   90.00
_cell.angle_beta   90.00
_cell.angle_gamma   90.00
#
_symmetry.space_group_name_H-M   'P 1'
#
loop_
_entity.id
_entity.type
_entity.pdbx_description
1 polymer ?
#
loop_
_entity_poly.entity_id
_entity_poly.type
_entity_poly.pdbx_seq_one_letter_code
_entity_poly.pdbx_strand_id
1 'polypeptide(L)'
;MNLATQSLAHTSITAAQLWHQLEIAETNEEIDRLFQSIWHNQEKQKIAIDAHAELANQIDAEIIAIKARMEFLVQLHQSAIDKLEGWRERLDQTVIYFNQIGAITAEIVGKQHRITLKENPPTCEISIDPSQLPDQYRRVETKTIISADKKAITDAWKQGIPVEGTKVYRRRKVIYSLLPSNLPQYQASTIVDVEPLGNQPQPTKKRRKKAD
;
A
#
# COMPACT_ATOMS: atom_id res chain seq x y z
N MET A 1 -6.07 -23.85 -9.40
CA MET A 1 -4.66 -23.44 -9.18
C MET A 1 -4.04 -23.21 -10.55
N ASN A 2 -3.32 -22.12 -10.78
CA ASN A 2 -2.76 -21.84 -12.12
C ASN A 2 -1.56 -22.76 -12.43
N LEU A 3 -1.21 -22.87 -13.71
CA LEU A 3 -0.16 -23.79 -14.20
C LEU A 3 1.21 -23.48 -13.57
N ALA A 4 1.57 -22.21 -13.41
CA ALA A 4 2.84 -21.81 -12.80
C ALA A 4 2.94 -22.27 -11.34
N THR A 5 1.86 -22.16 -10.58
CA THR A 5 1.78 -22.63 -9.18
C THR A 5 1.83 -24.15 -9.11
N GLN A 6 1.13 -24.85 -10.01
CA GLN A 6 1.16 -26.31 -10.07
C GLN A 6 2.56 -26.83 -10.42
N SER A 7 3.24 -26.19 -11.38
CA SER A 7 4.60 -26.54 -11.78
C SER A 7 5.60 -26.32 -10.64
N LEU A 8 5.53 -25.17 -9.95
CA LEU A 8 6.40 -24.88 -8.81
C LEU A 8 6.15 -25.84 -7.65
N ALA A 9 4.89 -26.14 -7.34
CA ALA A 9 4.53 -27.10 -6.30
C ALA A 9 5.06 -28.50 -6.65
N HIS A 10 4.82 -28.97 -7.88
CA HIS A 10 5.25 -30.28 -8.33
C HIS A 10 6.77 -30.41 -8.27
N THR A 11 7.52 -29.49 -8.88
CA THR A 11 9.00 -29.53 -8.88
C THR A 11 9.60 -29.44 -7.49
N SER A 12 8.98 -28.68 -6.57
CA SER A 12 9.45 -28.57 -5.19
C SER A 12 9.16 -29.84 -4.36
N ILE A 13 8.01 -30.47 -4.55
CA ILE A 13 7.67 -31.74 -3.90
C ILE A 13 8.58 -32.85 -4.42
N THR A 14 8.74 -32.94 -5.75
CA THR A 14 9.64 -33.92 -6.39
C THR A 14 11.08 -33.72 -5.94
N ALA A 15 11.55 -32.48 -5.77
CA ALA A 15 12.89 -32.21 -5.21
C ALA A 15 13.05 -32.82 -3.82
N ALA A 16 12.09 -32.58 -2.91
CA ALA A 16 12.14 -33.11 -1.55
C ALA A 16 12.11 -34.65 -1.53
N GLN A 17 11.31 -35.27 -2.40
CA GLN A 17 11.25 -36.72 -2.54
C GLN A 17 12.57 -37.31 -3.05
N LEU A 18 13.20 -36.70 -4.06
CA LEU A 18 14.47 -37.16 -4.59
C LEU A 18 15.61 -37.03 -3.57
N TRP A 19 15.64 -35.96 -2.78
CA TRP A 19 16.59 -35.82 -1.67
C TRP A 19 16.39 -36.89 -0.61
N HIS A 20 15.15 -37.18 -0.23
CA HIS A 20 14.88 -38.25 0.72
C HIS A 20 15.26 -39.64 0.20
N GLN A 21 15.05 -39.90 -1.10
CA GLN A 21 15.50 -41.15 -1.73
C GLN A 21 17.03 -41.26 -1.75
N LEU A 22 17.75 -40.15 -1.93
CA LEU A 22 19.21 -40.12 -1.88
C LEU A 22 19.74 -40.47 -0.48
N GLU A 23 19.07 -40.03 0.58
CA GLU A 23 19.44 -40.34 1.97
C GLU A 23 19.35 -41.85 2.29
N ILE A 24 18.50 -42.59 1.59
CA ILE A 24 18.22 -44.02 1.83
C ILE A 24 18.93 -44.92 0.80
N ALA A 25 19.58 -44.36 -0.22
CA ALA A 25 20.22 -45.13 -1.28
C ALA A 25 21.44 -45.91 -0.75
N GLU A 26 21.49 -47.21 -1.04
CA GLU A 26 22.55 -48.11 -0.54
C GLU A 26 23.62 -48.41 -1.59
N THR A 27 23.30 -48.24 -2.88
CA THR A 27 24.20 -48.57 -3.99
C THR A 27 24.67 -47.34 -4.75
N ASN A 28 25.94 -47.38 -5.19
CA ASN A 28 26.52 -46.28 -5.99
C ASN A 28 25.76 -46.03 -7.30
N GLU A 29 25.22 -47.06 -7.93
CA GLU A 29 24.44 -46.92 -9.17
C GLU A 29 23.10 -46.20 -8.95
N GLU A 30 22.43 -46.43 -7.81
CA GLU A 30 21.21 -45.71 -7.44
C GLU A 30 21.51 -44.25 -7.10
N ILE A 31 22.60 -44.01 -6.37
CA ILE A 31 23.08 -42.68 -6.01
C ILE A 31 23.34 -41.85 -7.29
N ASP A 32 24.05 -42.39 -8.28
CA ASP A 32 24.35 -41.69 -9.52
C ASP A 32 23.08 -41.34 -10.33
N ARG A 33 22.10 -42.26 -10.38
CA ARG A 33 20.80 -42.00 -11.04
C ARG A 33 19.99 -40.93 -10.32
N LEU A 34 20.01 -40.93 -8.98
CA LEU A 34 19.34 -39.92 -8.18
C LEU A 34 19.98 -38.55 -8.36
N PHE A 35 21.31 -38.45 -8.44
CA PHE A 35 21.98 -37.19 -8.74
C PHE A 35 21.57 -36.60 -10.09
N GLN A 36 21.51 -37.43 -11.14
CA GLN A 36 21.02 -36.97 -12.46
C GLN A 36 19.57 -36.48 -12.40
N SER A 37 18.73 -37.18 -11.63
CA SER A 37 17.32 -36.82 -11.45
C SER A 37 17.16 -35.51 -10.66
N ILE A 38 17.96 -35.31 -9.62
CA ILE A 38 18.01 -34.08 -8.83
C ILE A 38 18.44 -32.91 -9.70
N TRP A 39 19.51 -33.08 -10.50
CA TRP A 39 19.99 -32.05 -11.41
C TRP A 39 18.93 -31.63 -12.43
N HIS A 40 18.27 -32.61 -13.06
CA HIS A 40 17.20 -32.35 -14.01
C HIS A 40 16.00 -31.65 -13.36
N ASN A 41 15.62 -32.07 -12.15
CA ASN A 41 14.53 -31.45 -11.42
C ASN A 41 14.89 -30.02 -10.98
N GLN A 42 16.15 -29.75 -10.61
CA GLN A 42 16.62 -28.41 -10.28
C GLN A 42 16.47 -27.45 -11.46
N GLU A 43 16.79 -27.89 -12.69
CA GLU A 43 16.61 -27.06 -13.88
C GLU A 43 15.13 -26.76 -14.14
N LYS A 44 14.26 -27.77 -14.02
CA LYS A 44 12.80 -27.58 -14.09
C LYS A 44 12.29 -26.63 -13.01
N GLN A 45 12.84 -26.69 -11.81
CA GLN A 45 12.44 -25.84 -10.69
C GLN A 45 12.81 -24.37 -10.94
N LYS A 46 13.97 -24.08 -11.54
CA LYS A 46 14.33 -22.70 -11.96
C LYS A 46 13.29 -22.12 -12.91
N ILE A 47 12.95 -22.87 -13.96
CA ILE A 47 11.91 -22.46 -14.93
C ILE A 47 10.56 -22.25 -14.23
N ALA A 48 10.19 -23.11 -13.29
CA ALA A 48 8.95 -22.99 -12.55
C ALA A 48 8.92 -21.75 -11.62
N ILE A 49 10.05 -21.40 -11.01
CA ILE A 49 10.21 -20.17 -10.21
C ILE A 49 10.05 -18.95 -11.10
N ASP A 50 10.76 -18.91 -12.24
CA ASP A 50 10.70 -17.78 -13.17
C ASP A 50 9.29 -17.59 -13.73
N ALA A 51 8.62 -18.68 -14.14
CA ALA A 51 7.24 -18.64 -14.60
C ALA A 51 6.27 -18.14 -13.51
N HIS A 52 6.50 -18.49 -12.25
CA HIS A 52 5.68 -18.02 -11.13
C HIS A 52 5.91 -16.53 -10.84
N ALA A 53 7.16 -16.09 -10.85
CA ALA A 53 7.53 -14.69 -10.65
C ALA A 53 7.00 -13.81 -11.79
N GLU A 54 7.11 -14.26 -13.05
CA GLU A 54 6.60 -13.54 -14.22
C GLU A 54 5.08 -13.37 -14.16
N LEU A 55 4.36 -14.44 -13.80
CA LEU A 55 2.91 -14.35 -13.62
C LEU A 55 2.52 -13.37 -12.50
N ALA A 56 3.28 -13.35 -11.40
CA ALA A 56 3.04 -12.38 -10.33
C ALA A 56 3.28 -10.94 -10.81
N ASN A 57 4.36 -10.70 -11.54
CA ASN A 57 4.67 -9.39 -12.13
C ASN A 57 3.60 -8.94 -13.14
N GLN A 58 3.09 -9.86 -13.96
CA GLN A 58 2.00 -9.59 -14.90
C GLN A 58 0.74 -9.15 -14.15
N ILE A 59 0.36 -9.89 -13.10
CA ILE A 59 -0.81 -9.55 -12.28
C ILE A 59 -0.62 -8.17 -11.63
N ASP A 60 0.56 -7.88 -11.09
CA ASP A 60 0.85 -6.56 -10.50
C ASP A 60 0.75 -5.44 -11.54
N ALA A 61 1.24 -5.66 -12.76
CA ALA A 61 1.12 -4.71 -13.87
C ALA A 61 -0.34 -4.49 -14.28
N GLU A 62 -1.15 -5.56 -14.37
CA GLU A 62 -2.58 -5.46 -14.67
C GLU A 62 -3.33 -4.70 -13.58
N ILE A 63 -3.02 -4.94 -12.30
CA ILE A 63 -3.58 -4.19 -11.17
C ILE A 63 -3.26 -2.71 -11.29
N ILE A 64 -2.02 -2.35 -11.62
CA ILE A 64 -1.60 -0.95 -11.80
C ILE A 64 -2.37 -0.32 -12.96
N ALA A 65 -2.47 -1.00 -14.10
CA ALA A 65 -3.18 -0.50 -15.28
C ALA A 65 -4.68 -0.27 -15.00
N ILE A 66 -5.33 -1.21 -14.31
CA ILE A 66 -6.76 -1.09 -13.93
C ILE A 66 -6.95 0.08 -12.96
N LYS A 67 -6.07 0.25 -11.96
CA LYS A 67 -6.13 1.38 -11.03
C LYS A 67 -5.98 2.72 -11.75
N ALA A 68 -5.03 2.83 -12.68
CA ALA A 68 -4.84 4.05 -13.46
C ALA A 68 -6.08 4.37 -14.32
N ARG A 69 -6.68 3.35 -14.95
CA ARG A 69 -7.93 3.52 -15.72
C ARG A 69 -9.08 3.98 -14.83
N MET A 70 -9.21 3.42 -13.63
CA MET A 70 -10.23 3.81 -12.66
C MET A 70 -10.06 5.28 -12.25
N GLU A 71 -8.85 5.70 -11.90
CA GLU A 71 -8.54 7.08 -11.52
C GLU A 71 -8.87 8.06 -12.65
N PHE A 72 -8.51 7.72 -13.89
CA PHE A 72 -8.85 8.53 -15.05
C PHE A 72 -10.37 8.68 -15.24
N LEU A 73 -11.14 7.61 -15.10
CA LEU A 73 -12.61 7.66 -15.22
C LEU A 73 -13.23 8.52 -14.13
N VAL A 74 -12.73 8.43 -12.90
CA VAL A 74 -13.18 9.29 -11.79
C VAL A 74 -12.93 10.76 -12.13
N GLN A 75 -11.72 11.11 -12.59
CA GLN A 75 -11.37 12.48 -12.96
C GLN A 75 -12.23 13.00 -14.13
N LEU A 76 -12.48 12.16 -15.14
CA LEU A 76 -13.30 12.50 -16.29
C LEU A 76 -14.73 12.85 -15.87
N HIS A 77 -15.35 12.01 -15.03
CA HIS A 77 -16.70 12.25 -14.56
C HIS A 77 -16.77 13.41 -13.57
N GLN A 78 -15.78 13.57 -12.69
CA GLN A 78 -15.69 14.73 -11.81
C GLN A 78 -15.65 16.03 -12.62
N SER A 79 -14.84 16.11 -13.67
CA SER A 79 -14.80 17.29 -14.54
C SER A 79 -16.14 17.59 -15.23
N ALA A 80 -16.91 16.56 -15.59
CA ALA A 80 -18.25 16.74 -16.15
C ALA A 80 -19.24 17.27 -15.09
N ILE A 81 -19.15 16.75 -13.86
CA ILE A 81 -19.96 17.22 -12.72
C ILE A 81 -19.63 18.68 -12.42
N ASP A 82 -18.35 19.03 -12.29
CA ASP A 82 -17.92 20.41 -11.98
C ASP A 82 -18.44 21.42 -13.01
N LYS A 83 -18.50 21.03 -14.29
CA LYS A 83 -19.09 21.87 -15.35
C LYS A 83 -20.58 22.09 -15.16
N LEU A 84 -21.33 21.03 -14.81
CA LEU A 84 -22.77 21.11 -14.57
C LEU A 84 -23.09 21.90 -13.32
N GLU A 85 -22.32 21.71 -12.25
CA GLU A 85 -22.43 22.49 -11.01
C GLU A 85 -22.14 23.97 -11.29
N GLY A 86 -21.08 24.27 -12.04
CA GLY A 86 -20.77 25.64 -12.44
C GLY A 86 -21.83 26.28 -13.36
N TRP A 87 -22.54 25.49 -14.18
CA TRP A 87 -23.69 25.98 -14.95
C TRP A 87 -24.89 26.24 -14.04
N ARG A 88 -25.14 25.36 -13.09
CA ARG A 88 -26.24 25.50 -12.12
C ARG A 88 -26.05 26.76 -11.27
N GLU A 89 -24.86 26.95 -10.73
CA GLU A 89 -24.53 28.14 -9.95
C GLU A 89 -24.70 29.43 -10.78
N ARG A 90 -24.24 29.43 -12.03
CA ARG A 90 -24.44 30.58 -12.94
C ARG A 90 -25.91 30.90 -13.20
N LEU A 91 -26.78 29.88 -13.31
CA LEU A 91 -28.23 30.11 -13.42
C LEU A 91 -28.78 30.80 -12.17
N ASP A 92 -28.43 30.30 -10.98
CA ASP A 92 -28.89 30.88 -9.72
C ASP A 92 -28.33 32.31 -9.54
N GLN A 93 -27.05 32.55 -9.86
CA GLN A 93 -26.42 33.88 -9.83
C GLN A 93 -27.07 34.88 -10.80
N THR A 94 -27.48 34.42 -11.99
CA THR A 94 -28.17 35.29 -12.96
C THR A 94 -29.50 35.78 -12.40
N VAL A 95 -30.26 34.91 -11.73
CA VAL A 95 -31.51 35.27 -11.06
C VAL A 95 -31.26 36.27 -9.93
N ILE A 96 -30.24 36.03 -9.10
CA ILE A 96 -29.86 36.94 -8.00
C ILE A 96 -29.48 38.32 -8.57
N TYR A 97 -28.63 38.36 -9.59
CA TYR A 97 -28.21 39.60 -10.25
C TYR A 97 -29.40 40.40 -10.79
N PHE A 98 -30.32 39.75 -11.51
CA PHE A 98 -31.52 40.41 -12.02
C PHE A 98 -32.43 40.94 -10.90
N ASN A 99 -32.51 40.27 -9.76
CA ASN A 99 -33.23 40.80 -8.61
C ASN A 99 -32.53 42.03 -8.01
N GLN A 100 -31.20 42.00 -7.88
CA GLN A 100 -30.40 43.10 -7.34
C GLN A 100 -30.52 44.39 -8.17
N ILE A 101 -30.55 44.28 -9.50
CA ILE A 101 -30.75 45.43 -10.39
C ILE A 101 -32.23 45.83 -10.55
N GLY A 102 -33.15 45.16 -9.85
CA GLY A 102 -34.58 45.45 -9.89
C GLY A 102 -35.31 44.97 -11.16
N ALA A 103 -34.67 44.15 -12.00
CA ALA A 103 -35.29 43.62 -13.22
C ALA A 103 -36.35 42.54 -12.92
N ILE A 104 -36.22 41.83 -11.80
CA ILE A 104 -37.20 40.84 -11.33
C ILE A 104 -37.49 40.99 -9.83
N THR A 105 -38.68 40.60 -9.41
CA THR A 105 -39.11 40.57 -8.00
C THR A 105 -38.55 39.35 -7.26
N ALA A 106 -38.62 39.36 -5.92
CA ALA A 106 -38.17 38.25 -5.08
C ALA A 106 -38.96 36.95 -5.31
N GLU A 107 -40.13 37.04 -5.94
CA GLU A 107 -40.96 35.91 -6.34
C GLU A 107 -41.40 36.08 -7.80
N ILE A 108 -41.22 35.02 -8.60
CA ILE A 108 -41.54 34.99 -10.04
C ILE A 108 -42.29 33.70 -10.34
N VAL A 109 -43.43 33.81 -11.01
CA VAL A 109 -44.29 32.68 -11.37
C VAL A 109 -44.31 32.50 -12.88
N GLY A 110 -43.81 31.36 -13.36
CA GLY A 110 -43.94 30.91 -14.74
C GLY A 110 -45.18 30.03 -14.94
N LYS A 111 -45.29 29.40 -16.13
CA LYS A 111 -46.43 28.53 -16.47
C LYS A 111 -46.49 27.23 -15.64
N GLN A 112 -45.34 26.67 -15.29
CA GLN A 112 -45.21 25.39 -14.60
C GLN A 112 -44.34 25.47 -13.33
N HIS A 113 -43.55 26.53 -13.17
CA HIS A 113 -42.55 26.64 -12.12
C HIS A 113 -42.59 28.01 -11.47
N ARG A 114 -42.12 28.08 -10.23
CA ARG A 114 -41.96 29.31 -9.45
C ARG A 114 -40.52 29.41 -8.99
N ILE A 115 -39.96 30.62 -9.02
CA ILE A 115 -38.67 30.97 -8.45
C ILE A 115 -38.91 31.90 -7.27
N THR A 116 -38.32 31.60 -6.12
CA THR A 116 -38.42 32.41 -4.91
C THR A 116 -37.02 32.63 -4.35
N LEU A 117 -36.62 33.88 -4.20
CA LEU A 117 -35.40 34.26 -3.53
C LEU A 117 -35.68 34.33 -2.03
N LYS A 118 -34.85 33.66 -1.25
CA LYS A 118 -34.90 33.64 0.22
C LYS A 118 -33.54 34.01 0.76
N GLU A 119 -33.52 34.83 1.81
CA GLU A 119 -32.30 35.10 2.55
C GLU A 119 -32.00 33.92 3.48
N ASN A 120 -30.74 33.52 3.51
CA ASN A 120 -30.27 32.58 4.53
C ASN A 120 -30.27 33.28 5.89
N PRO A 121 -30.49 32.55 7.00
CA PRO A 121 -30.33 33.12 8.32
C PRO A 121 -28.92 33.68 8.50
N PRO A 122 -28.76 34.76 9.27
CA PRO A 122 -27.46 35.40 9.46
C PRO A 122 -26.48 34.41 10.08
N THR A 123 -25.32 34.25 9.44
CA THR A 123 -24.19 33.48 9.97
C THR A 123 -23.15 34.47 10.50
N CYS A 124 -22.60 34.21 11.68
CA CYS A 124 -21.62 35.09 12.33
C CYS A 124 -20.24 34.42 12.32
N GLU A 125 -19.24 35.13 11.80
CA GLU A 125 -17.84 34.76 11.93
C GLU A 125 -17.28 35.36 13.23
N ILE A 126 -16.64 34.53 14.05
CA ILE A 126 -16.03 34.98 15.30
C ILE A 126 -14.64 35.54 14.98
N SER A 127 -14.53 36.87 14.92
CA SER A 127 -13.26 37.55 14.59
C SER A 127 -12.32 37.74 15.79
N ILE A 128 -12.73 37.32 16.99
CA ILE A 128 -11.94 37.43 18.22
C ILE A 128 -11.59 36.06 18.77
N ASP A 129 -10.58 35.99 19.63
CA ASP A 129 -10.28 34.75 20.37
C ASP A 129 -11.54 34.31 21.15
N PRO A 130 -11.99 33.04 21.01
CA PRO A 130 -13.12 32.51 21.79
C PRO A 130 -12.99 32.72 23.30
N SER A 131 -11.77 32.85 23.81
CA SER A 131 -11.47 33.17 25.21
C SER A 131 -11.95 34.56 25.63
N GLN A 132 -12.07 35.50 24.69
CA GLN A 132 -12.54 36.87 24.91
C GLN A 132 -14.05 37.04 24.67
N LEU A 133 -14.74 35.99 24.21
CA LEU A 133 -16.19 36.01 24.10
C LEU A 133 -16.84 36.09 25.49
N PRO A 134 -18.04 36.70 25.59
CA PRO A 134 -18.85 36.61 26.79
C PRO A 134 -19.08 35.16 27.22
N ASP A 135 -19.09 34.90 28.53
CA ASP A 135 -19.25 33.57 29.13
C ASP A 135 -20.39 32.74 28.54
N GLN A 136 -21.53 33.39 28.29
CA GLN A 136 -22.73 32.78 27.73
C GLN A 136 -22.53 32.17 26.32
N TYR A 137 -21.46 32.52 25.62
CA TYR A 137 -21.11 32.00 24.28
C TYR A 137 -19.82 31.17 24.29
N ARG A 138 -19.19 30.97 25.46
CA ARG A 138 -17.98 30.14 25.60
C ARG A 138 -18.36 28.70 25.88
N ARG A 139 -17.79 27.77 25.13
CA ARG A 139 -17.90 26.32 25.37
C ARG A 139 -16.52 25.76 25.70
N VAL A 140 -16.30 25.39 26.96
CA VAL A 140 -15.05 24.80 27.44
C VAL A 140 -15.17 23.29 27.42
N GLU A 141 -14.53 22.64 26.45
CA GLU A 141 -14.44 21.17 26.40
C GLU A 141 -13.03 20.73 26.82
N THR A 142 -12.91 20.15 28.02
CA THR A 142 -11.64 19.54 28.47
C THR A 142 -11.57 18.10 27.94
N LYS A 143 -10.85 17.89 26.83
CA LYS A 143 -10.61 16.55 26.29
C LYS A 143 -9.24 16.03 26.74
N THR A 144 -9.23 15.06 27.63
CA THR A 144 -8.03 14.27 27.96
C THR A 144 -7.89 13.16 26.92
N ILE A 145 -7.00 13.32 25.95
CA ILE A 145 -6.72 12.29 24.95
C ILE A 145 -5.57 11.42 25.46
N ILE A 146 -5.90 10.23 25.95
CA ILE A 146 -4.91 9.19 26.25
C ILE A 146 -4.73 8.36 24.98
N SER A 147 -3.53 8.37 24.40
CA SER A 147 -3.20 7.57 23.22
C SER A 147 -1.95 6.73 23.46
N ALA A 148 -1.95 5.52 22.90
CA ALA A 148 -0.83 4.60 23.04
C ALA A 148 0.30 4.97 22.06
N ASP A 149 1.53 5.08 22.57
CA ASP A 149 2.71 5.23 21.72
C ASP A 149 3.12 3.87 21.12
N LYS A 150 2.52 3.55 19.97
CA LYS A 150 2.79 2.31 19.24
C LYS A 150 4.25 2.19 18.80
N LYS A 151 4.97 3.30 18.60
CA LYS A 151 6.38 3.26 18.18
C LYS A 151 7.26 2.82 19.34
N ALA A 152 7.10 3.45 20.51
CA ALA A 152 7.83 3.07 21.72
C ALA A 152 7.58 1.60 22.09
N ILE A 153 6.32 1.14 22.02
CA ILE A 153 5.96 -0.26 22.25
C ILE A 153 6.67 -1.19 21.25
N THR A 154 6.68 -0.85 19.97
CA THR A 154 7.33 -1.67 18.93
C THR A 154 8.84 -1.74 19.12
N ASP A 155 9.47 -0.63 19.50
CA ASP A 155 10.92 -0.58 19.72
C ASP A 155 11.34 -1.33 20.98
N ALA A 156 10.55 -1.30 22.05
CA ALA A 156 10.75 -2.16 23.23
C ALA A 156 10.74 -3.65 22.84
N TRP A 157 9.78 -4.07 22.01
CA TRP A 157 9.74 -5.44 21.49
C TRP A 157 10.93 -5.81 20.61
N LYS A 158 11.47 -4.87 19.81
CA LYS A 158 12.71 -5.10 19.03
C LYS A 158 13.92 -5.31 19.93
N GLN A 159 13.94 -4.66 21.10
CA GLN A 159 14.99 -4.79 22.11
C GLN A 159 14.77 -5.99 23.05
N GLY A 160 13.69 -6.75 22.88
CA GLY A 160 13.35 -7.91 23.71
C GLY A 160 12.66 -7.56 25.03
N ILE A 161 12.20 -6.32 25.21
CA ILE A 161 11.47 -5.88 26.40
C ILE A 161 9.96 -6.06 26.13
N PRO A 162 9.28 -6.99 26.80
CA PRO A 162 7.84 -7.18 26.62
C PRO A 162 7.07 -6.02 27.27
N VAL A 163 6.06 -5.50 26.56
CA VAL A 163 5.13 -4.49 27.09
C VAL A 163 3.80 -5.18 27.41
N GLU A 164 3.32 -5.03 28.64
CA GLU A 164 2.08 -5.65 29.11
C GLU A 164 0.87 -5.20 28.26
N GLY A 165 -0.06 -6.14 28.00
CA GLY A 165 -1.24 -5.88 27.17
C GLY A 165 -0.96 -5.85 25.66
N THR A 166 0.26 -6.13 25.21
CA THR A 166 0.63 -6.10 23.78
C THR A 166 1.05 -7.47 23.24
N LYS A 167 0.79 -7.73 21.95
CA LYS A 167 1.15 -8.98 21.25
C LYS A 167 1.91 -8.63 19.97
N VAL A 168 3.02 -9.33 19.72
CA VAL A 168 3.80 -9.17 18.49
C VAL A 168 3.41 -10.21 17.46
N TYR A 169 3.13 -9.76 16.24
CA TYR A 169 2.89 -10.64 15.09
C TYR A 169 3.94 -10.36 14.03
N ARG A 170 4.60 -11.42 13.55
CA ARG A 170 5.50 -11.35 12.39
C ARG A 170 4.79 -11.93 11.17
N ARG A 171 4.56 -11.10 10.15
CA ARG A 171 3.99 -11.55 8.88
C ARG A 171 5.13 -11.83 7.91
N ARG A 172 5.10 -12.99 7.24
CA ARG A 172 5.98 -13.27 6.10
C ARG A 172 5.41 -12.58 4.86
N LYS A 173 6.29 -12.04 4.02
CA LYS A 173 5.94 -11.41 2.75
C LYS A 173 6.75 -12.09 1.63
N VAL A 174 6.10 -12.38 0.52
CA VAL A 174 6.75 -12.84 -0.71
C VAL A 174 7.27 -11.63 -1.47
N ILE A 175 8.50 -11.71 -1.96
CA ILE A 175 9.16 -10.66 -2.74
C ILE A 175 9.72 -11.32 -4.00
N TYR A 176 9.30 -10.81 -5.15
CA TYR A 176 9.86 -11.19 -6.45
C TYR A 176 10.90 -10.13 -6.85
N SER A 177 12.09 -10.56 -7.24
CA SER A 177 13.18 -9.69 -7.65
C SER A 177 13.96 -10.32 -8.79
N LEU A 178 14.35 -9.51 -9.78
CA LEU A 178 15.23 -9.95 -10.85
C LEU A 178 16.63 -10.24 -10.28
N LEU A 179 17.23 -11.33 -10.74
CA LEU A 179 18.62 -11.63 -10.45
C LEU A 179 19.53 -10.63 -11.19
N PRO A 180 20.61 -10.13 -10.57
CA PRO A 180 21.53 -9.21 -11.22
C PRO A 180 22.29 -9.93 -12.35
N SER A 181 22.33 -9.29 -13.54
CA SER A 181 22.90 -9.86 -14.77
C SER A 181 24.40 -10.16 -14.75
N ASN A 182 25.12 -9.75 -13.69
CA ASN A 182 26.57 -9.90 -13.55
C ASN A 182 27.00 -11.07 -12.66
N LEU A 183 26.08 -11.93 -12.22
CA LEU A 183 26.46 -13.12 -11.46
C LEU A 183 26.92 -14.23 -12.42
N PRO A 184 28.15 -14.79 -12.25
CA PRO A 184 28.47 -16.05 -12.89
C PRO A 184 27.43 -17.08 -12.42
N GLN A 185 26.89 -17.86 -13.36
CA GLN A 185 25.96 -18.95 -13.07
C GLN A 185 26.56 -19.81 -11.96
N TYR A 186 25.95 -19.75 -10.78
CA TYR A 186 26.51 -20.28 -9.54
C TYR A 186 26.72 -21.80 -9.69
N GLN A 187 27.96 -22.23 -9.89
CA GLN A 187 28.36 -23.62 -9.68
C GLN A 187 28.32 -23.85 -8.17
N ALA A 188 27.56 -24.87 -7.76
CA ALA A 188 27.34 -25.19 -6.36
C ALA A 188 28.67 -25.51 -5.66
N SER A 189 29.01 -24.73 -4.63
CA SER A 189 29.72 -25.18 -3.42
C SER A 189 30.06 -23.98 -2.53
N THR A 190 29.25 -23.72 -1.52
CA THR A 190 29.81 -23.32 -0.23
C THR A 190 28.86 -23.77 0.88
N ILE A 191 29.36 -24.74 1.65
CA ILE A 191 28.85 -25.12 2.95
C ILE A 191 28.84 -23.85 3.80
N VAL A 192 27.67 -23.46 4.31
CA VAL A 192 27.60 -22.38 5.29
C VAL A 192 28.01 -23.01 6.62
N ASP A 193 29.28 -22.83 6.97
CA ASP A 193 29.75 -23.03 8.33
C ASP A 193 28.95 -22.10 9.26
N VAL A 194 28.26 -22.73 10.21
CA VAL A 194 27.64 -22.04 11.33
C VAL A 194 28.73 -21.80 12.37
N GLU A 195 29.17 -20.55 12.53
CA GLU A 195 29.90 -20.13 13.73
C GLU A 195 29.20 -18.97 14.47
N PRO A 196 29.35 -18.93 15.82
CA PRO A 196 28.39 -18.32 16.72
C PRO A 196 28.65 -16.83 17.03
N LEU A 197 27.63 -16.19 17.62
CA LEU A 197 27.62 -14.80 18.08
C LEU A 197 28.92 -14.33 18.75
N GLY A 198 29.50 -13.23 18.25
CA GLY A 198 30.55 -12.49 18.93
C GLY A 198 30.84 -11.11 18.33
N ASN A 199 30.39 -10.06 19.00
CA ASN A 199 30.85 -8.66 19.00
C ASN A 199 31.23 -7.97 17.66
N GLN A 200 30.38 -7.06 17.19
CA GLN A 200 30.78 -5.98 16.28
C GLN A 200 30.96 -4.64 17.03
N PRO A 201 32.06 -3.90 16.83
CA PRO A 201 32.17 -2.49 17.23
C PRO A 201 31.39 -1.58 16.27
N GLN A 202 30.83 -0.49 16.81
CA GLN A 202 29.93 0.46 16.15
C GLN A 202 30.55 1.24 14.96
N PRO A 203 29.75 1.62 13.95
CA PRO A 203 30.19 2.51 12.88
C PRO A 203 30.13 4.00 13.28
N THR A 204 31.23 4.71 13.05
CA THR A 204 31.34 6.17 13.23
C THR A 204 30.67 6.93 12.09
N LYS A 205 29.89 7.96 12.45
CA LYS A 205 29.18 8.86 11.53
C LYS A 205 30.17 9.79 10.81
N LYS A 206 30.15 9.85 9.47
CA LYS A 206 30.71 11.00 8.71
C LYS A 206 29.59 11.92 8.22
N ARG A 207 29.73 13.19 8.58
CA ARG A 207 28.82 14.33 8.34
C ARG A 207 28.76 14.72 6.86
N ARG A 208 27.57 15.19 6.45
CA ARG A 208 27.27 15.95 5.23
C ARG A 208 28.18 17.18 5.08
N LYS A 209 28.65 17.45 3.86
CA LYS A 209 28.94 18.82 3.40
C LYS A 209 27.82 19.25 2.46
N LYS A 210 27.22 20.40 2.74
CA LYS A 210 26.47 21.22 1.77
C LYS A 210 27.50 21.91 0.87
N ALA A 211 27.19 22.04 -0.42
CA ALA A 211 27.83 22.99 -1.29
C ALA A 211 26.77 24.05 -1.65
N ASP A 212 27.25 25.29 -1.69
CA ASP A 212 26.51 26.53 -1.93
C ASP A 212 25.92 26.63 -3.35
#